data_AF-A0A372ISV3-F1
#
_entry.id   AF-A0A372ISV3-F1
#
_cell.length_a   1.000
_cell.length_b   1.000
_cell.length_c   1.000
_cell.angle_alpha   90.00
_cell.angle_beta   90.00
_cell.angle_gamma   90.00
#
_symmetry.space_group_name_H-M   'P 1'
#
loop_
_entity.id
_entity.type
_entity.pdbx_description
1 polymer ?
#
loop_
_entity_poly.entity_id
_entity_poly.type
_entity_poly.pdbx_seq_one_letter_code
_entity_poly.pdbx_strand_id
1 'polypeptide(L)'
;MTCAEFQESLPELFETHTDLTTHEHLKSCENCAALVRDLEYIASQAKLLLPIHDPSPGVWNNIQSAIRREETPGGQTPTPAGGSR
;
A
#
# COMPACT_ATOMS: atom_id res chain seq x y z
N MET A 1 7.80 23.54 0.45
CA MET A 1 7.14 23.01 -0.76
C MET A 1 5.92 23.84 -1.09
N THR A 2 5.59 23.95 -2.38
CA THR A 2 4.36 24.54 -2.90
C THR A 2 3.19 23.58 -2.71
N CYS A 3 1.95 24.07 -2.90
CA CYS A 3 0.77 23.21 -2.85
C CYS A 3 0.79 22.12 -3.93
N ALA A 4 1.28 22.44 -5.13
CA ALA A 4 1.37 21.48 -6.24
C ALA A 4 2.35 20.34 -5.90
N GLU A 5 3.57 20.69 -5.46
CA GLU A 5 4.56 19.70 -5.02
C GLU A 5 4.04 18.83 -3.89
N PHE A 6 3.33 19.42 -2.92
CA PHE A 6 2.72 18.64 -1.82
C PHE A 6 1.66 17.66 -2.34
N GLN A 7 0.73 18.14 -3.18
CA GLN A 7 -0.35 17.32 -3.74
C GLN A 7 0.17 16.19 -4.64
N GLU A 8 1.24 16.42 -5.40
CA GLU A 8 1.91 15.39 -6.20
C GLU A 8 2.48 14.26 -5.35
N SER A 9 2.94 14.56 -4.12
CA SER A 9 3.49 13.56 -3.18
C SER A 9 2.45 12.87 -2.29
N LEU A 10 1.17 13.28 -2.37
CA LEU A 10 0.11 12.69 -1.53
C LEU A 10 -0.02 11.17 -1.69
N PRO A 11 0.02 10.57 -2.90
CA PRO A 11 -0.11 9.12 -3.06
C PRO A 11 0.92 8.35 -2.21
N GLU A 12 2.19 8.68 -2.34
CA GLU A 12 3.27 8.03 -1.59
C GLU A 12 3.13 8.29 -0.08
N LEU A 13 2.76 9.51 0.30
CA LEU A 13 2.53 9.86 1.71
C LEU A 13 1.40 9.00 2.33
N PHE A 14 0.30 8.77 1.62
CA PHE A 14 -0.78 7.90 2.09
C PHE A 14 -0.36 6.42 2.15
N GLU A 15 0.50 5.94 1.26
CA GLU A 15 1.04 4.58 1.28
C GLU A 15 1.91 4.32 2.52
N THR A 16 2.60 5.33 3.03
CA THR A 16 3.41 5.17 4.26
C THR A 16 2.57 4.93 5.52
N HIS A 17 1.25 5.18 5.47
CA HIS A 17 0.34 5.15 6.63
C HIS A 17 0.81 6.00 7.82
N THR A 18 1.59 7.05 7.56
CA THR A 18 2.04 8.01 8.58
C THR A 18 0.98 9.07 8.86
N ASP A 19 1.04 9.69 10.04
CA ASP A 19 0.16 10.80 10.40
C ASP A 19 0.53 12.07 9.63
N LEU A 20 -0.24 12.34 8.57
CA LEU A 20 -0.04 13.49 7.68
C LEU A 20 -0.25 14.83 8.39
N THR A 21 -1.00 14.89 9.49
CA THR A 21 -1.26 16.15 10.22
C THR A 21 0.02 16.76 10.80
N THR A 22 1.06 15.96 10.98
CA THR A 22 2.37 16.40 11.46
C THR A 22 3.22 17.07 10.38
N HIS A 23 2.84 16.93 9.11
CA HIS A 23 3.58 17.44 7.96
C HIS A 23 3.64 18.97 7.95
N GLU A 24 4.83 19.54 7.74
CA GLU A 24 5.09 20.97 7.91
C GLU A 24 4.22 21.85 7.00
N HIS A 25 3.96 21.42 5.76
CA HIS A 25 3.10 22.16 4.83
C HIS A 25 1.65 22.31 5.37
N LEU A 26 1.11 21.27 6.02
CA LEU A 26 -0.27 21.30 6.52
C LEU A 26 -0.46 22.22 7.71
N LYS A 27 0.61 22.51 8.47
CA LYS A 27 0.57 23.47 9.59
C LYS A 27 0.39 24.91 9.14
N SER A 28 0.70 25.22 7.88
CA SER A 28 0.70 26.58 7.34
C SER A 28 -0.25 26.79 6.17
N CYS A 29 -0.81 25.71 5.59
CA CYS A 29 -1.69 25.76 4.43
C CYS A 29 -3.05 25.09 4.73
N GLU A 30 -4.05 25.90 5.09
CA GLU A 30 -5.40 25.39 5.40
C GLU A 30 -6.05 24.68 4.22
N ASN A 31 -5.82 25.14 2.98
CA ASN A 31 -6.40 24.49 1.79
C ASN A 31 -5.92 23.05 1.63
N CYS A 32 -4.62 22.80 1.84
CA CYS A 32 -4.07 21.45 1.78
C CYS A 32 -4.49 20.62 3.01
N ALA A 33 -4.64 21.24 4.18
CA ALA A 33 -5.15 20.55 5.37
C ALA A 33 -6.60 20.09 5.19
N ALA A 34 -7.45 20.95 4.60
CA ALA A 34 -8.82 20.61 4.24
C ALA A 34 -8.87 19.47 3.20
N LEU A 35 -8.04 19.55 2.15
CA LEU A 35 -7.94 18.48 1.15
C LEU A 35 -7.58 17.13 1.78
N VAL A 36 -6.60 17.08 2.68
CA VAL A 36 -6.20 15.83 3.35
C VAL A 36 -7.35 15.28 4.19
N ARG A 37 -8.06 16.12 4.96
CA ARG A 37 -9.25 15.70 5.72
C ARG A 37 -10.34 15.14 4.81
N ASP A 38 -10.58 15.76 3.66
CA ASP A 38 -11.59 15.29 2.70
C ASP A 38 -11.20 13.93 2.12
N LEU A 39 -9.93 13.73 1.75
CA LEU A 39 -9.43 12.44 1.26
C LEU A 39 -9.53 11.32 2.32
N GLU A 40 -9.15 11.61 3.56
CA GLU A 40 -9.30 10.68 4.69
C GLU A 40 -10.77 10.34 4.96
N TYR A 41 -11.64 11.36 4.89
CA TYR A 41 -13.07 11.17 5.03
C TYR A 41 -13.63 10.27 3.92
N ILE A 42 -13.30 10.53 2.65
CA ILE A 42 -13.68 9.69 1.51
C ILE A 42 -13.21 8.24 1.73
N ALA A 43 -11.96 8.03 2.14
CA ALA A 43 -11.42 6.70 2.43
C ALA A 43 -12.20 6.00 3.56
N SER A 44 -12.58 6.73 4.60
CA SER A 44 -13.40 6.20 5.71
C SER A 44 -14.79 5.78 5.24
N GLN A 45 -15.43 6.57 4.37
CA GLN A 45 -16.76 6.28 3.85
C GLN A 45 -16.73 5.14 2.83
N ALA A 46 -15.71 5.09 1.98
CA ALA A 46 -15.53 4.02 0.99
C ALA A 46 -15.48 2.63 1.65
N LYS A 47 -14.85 2.51 2.84
CA LYS A 47 -14.83 1.26 3.61
C LYS A 47 -16.23 0.77 4.01
N LEU A 48 -17.20 1.67 4.19
CA LEU A 48 -18.58 1.31 4.51
C LEU A 48 -19.36 0.83 3.28
N LEU A 49 -18.93 1.24 2.08
CA LEU A 49 -19.57 0.88 0.81
C LEU A 49 -19.06 -0.43 0.22
N LEU A 50 -17.86 -0.88 0.64
CA LEU A 50 -17.29 -2.13 0.17
C LEU A 50 -17.97 -3.32 0.87
N PRO A 51 -18.52 -4.29 0.12
CA PRO A 51 -19.01 -5.51 0.73
C PRO A 51 -17.82 -6.26 1.34
N ILE A 52 -17.87 -6.49 2.66
CA ILE A 52 -16.87 -7.29 3.37
C ILE A 52 -17.13 -8.77 3.00
N HIS A 53 -16.59 -9.20 1.86
CA HIS A 53 -16.52 -10.60 1.51
C HIS A 53 -15.24 -11.18 2.14
N ASP A 54 -15.41 -12.15 3.03
CA ASP A 54 -14.28 -12.96 3.50
C ASP A 54 -13.71 -13.73 2.28
N PRO A 55 -12.41 -13.62 1.99
CA PRO A 55 -11.79 -14.44 0.95
C PRO A 55 -12.00 -15.92 1.23
N SER A 56 -12.11 -16.73 0.18
CA SER A 56 -12.27 -18.17 0.39
C SER A 56 -11.04 -18.76 1.12
N PRO A 57 -11.19 -19.87 1.87
CA PRO A 57 -10.05 -20.52 2.52
C PRO A 57 -8.90 -20.87 1.57
N GLY A 58 -9.20 -21.12 0.29
CA GLY A 58 -8.18 -21.34 -0.74
C GLY A 58 -7.29 -20.12 -1.00
N VAL A 59 -7.86 -18.90 -0.98
CA VAL A 59 -7.09 -17.65 -1.11
C VAL A 59 -6.14 -17.51 0.07
N TRP A 60 -6.61 -17.73 1.29
CA TRP A 60 -5.79 -17.67 2.50
C TRP A 60 -4.64 -18.69 2.49
N ASN A 61 -4.92 -19.94 2.09
CA ASN A 61 -3.90 -20.98 1.95
C ASN A 61 -2.83 -20.62 0.91
N ASN A 62 -3.22 -19.99 -0.19
CA ASN A 62 -2.31 -19.54 -1.23
C ASN A 62 -1.42 -18.40 -0.75
N ILE A 63 -1.99 -17.39 -0.05
CA ILE A 63 -1.23 -16.29 0.55
C ILE A 63 -0.22 -16.83 1.55
N GLN A 64 -0.64 -17.71 2.46
CA GLN A 64 0.25 -18.33 3.44
C GLN A 64 1.39 -19.11 2.78
N SER A 65 1.09 -19.83 1.69
CA SER A 65 2.10 -20.59 0.95
C SER A 65 3.09 -19.67 0.22
N ALA A 66 2.64 -18.53 -0.30
CA ALA A 66 3.49 -17.55 -0.99
C ALA A 66 4.47 -16.91 0.00
N ILE A 67 3.99 -16.43 1.14
CA ILE A 67 4.83 -15.82 2.20
C ILE A 67 5.92 -16.79 2.65
N ARG A 68 5.59 -18.06 2.90
CA ARG A 68 6.58 -19.08 3.28
C ARG A 68 7.68 -19.32 2.23
N ARG A 69 7.35 -19.18 0.93
CA ARG A 69 8.34 -19.32 -0.15
C ARG A 69 9.30 -18.12 -0.19
N GLU A 70 8.78 -16.92 0.06
CA GLU A 70 9.59 -15.69 0.13
C GLU A 70 10.51 -15.66 1.36
N GLU A 71 10.05 -16.22 2.49
CA GLU A 71 10.83 -16.36 3.73
C GLU A 71 11.96 -17.39 3.65
N THR A 72 12.06 -18.18 2.57
CA THR A 72 13.17 -19.13 2.40
C THR A 72 14.33 -18.40 1.69
N PRO A 73 15.43 -18.01 2.38
CA PRO A 73 16.57 -17.38 1.74
C PRO A 73 17.36 -18.50 1.05
N GLY A 74 16.98 -18.85 -0.18
CA GLY A 74 17.58 -19.98 -0.87
C GLY A 74 16.82 -20.45 -2.10
N GLY A 75 16.28 -19.53 -2.90
CA GLY A 75 15.79 -19.86 -4.24
C GLY A 75 16.96 -20.17 -5.17
N GLN A 76 17.46 -21.41 -5.14
CA GLN A 76 18.35 -21.93 -6.17
C GLN A 76 17.62 -21.87 -7.52
N THR A 77 18.20 -21.10 -8.44
CA THR A 77 17.89 -21.14 -9.87
C THR A 77 17.98 -22.60 -10.33
N PRO A 78 16.96 -23.18 -10.98
CA PRO A 78 17.12 -24.49 -11.59
C PRO A 78 18.07 -24.34 -12.77
N THR A 79 19.32 -24.76 -12.58
CA THR A 79 20.30 -24.96 -13.66
C THR A 79 19.73 -25.99 -14.64
N PRO A 80 19.63 -25.71 -15.95
CA PRO A 80 19.24 -26.72 -16.92
C PRO A 80 20.39 -27.73 -17.02
N ALA A 81 20.13 -28.98 -16.60
CA ALA A 81 21.04 -30.09 -16.81
C ALA A 81 21.17 -30.33 -18.32
N GLY A 82 22.33 -29.98 -18.87
CA GLY A 82 22.73 -30.37 -20.22
C GLY A 82 22.76 -31.90 -20.32
N GLY A 83 21.86 -32.46 -21.12
CA GLY A 83 21.87 -33.86 -21.51
C GLY A 83 22.81 -34.04 -22.69
N SER A 84 23.98 -34.62 -22.44
CA SER A 84 24.88 -35.12 -23.48
C SER A 84 24.24 -36.29 -24.22
N ARG A 85 24.27 -36.24 -25.55
CA ARG A 85 24.30 -37.43 -26.41
C ARG A 85 25.13 -37.14 -27.65
#